data_AF-A0A0Q9NCJ7-F1
#
_entry.id   AF-A0A0Q9NCJ7-F1
#
_cell.length_a   1.000
_cell.length_b   1.000
_cell.length_c   1.000
_cell.angle_alpha   90.00
_cell.angle_beta   90.00
_cell.angle_gamma   90.00
#
_symmetry.space_group_name_H-M   'P 1'
#
loop_
_entity.id
_entity.type
_entity.pdbx_description
1 polymer ?
#
loop_
_entity_poly.entity_id
_entity_poly.type
_entity_poly.pdbx_seq_one_letter_code
_entity_poly.pdbx_strand_id
1 'polypeptide(L)'
;MGLNYKILWFEDDVEIVEENKKELVELLADYGLKLEILHKDNGMDLESYIDEGFDLILTDLNLNDEDTGDKIIARIRDHSILTEVLFYSSNVKEINNIIQRHEWVERVSFAVGAGQVQNKIKQLVSLTIKKLQEVNTVRGLVMAETSDLDLKMTELLTDFFDTFSDSELKKQELINSTVNNRHDRLEKLKKTQPTDINQFCERLDAADRLNAIVRLINHTDNKLSEKHFNNNKETLSKYVEEILNIRNALAHAKEFFVDGRKGVKSTVNQVEIFFDDDSCKKIRKDISNHRSNLEEIHLKVQGLKL
;
A
#
# COMPACT_ATOMS: atom_id res chain seq x y z
N MET A 1 -2.29 -2.56 8.85
CA MET A 1 -2.36 -3.11 7.49
C MET A 1 -2.34 -1.95 6.49
N GLY A 2 -1.40 -1.97 5.56
CA GLY A 2 -1.30 -0.99 4.45
C GLY A 2 -1.96 -1.53 3.19
N LEU A 3 -1.42 -1.20 2.02
CA LEU A 3 -1.83 -1.83 0.76
C LEU A 3 -1.30 -3.26 0.56
N ASN A 4 -0.35 -3.69 1.38
CA ASN A 4 0.15 -5.06 1.38
C ASN A 4 -0.75 -5.96 2.23
N TYR A 5 -1.10 -7.12 1.69
CA TYR A 5 -1.77 -8.21 2.37
C TYR A 5 -0.75 -9.33 2.61
N LYS A 6 -0.34 -9.50 3.86
CA LYS A 6 0.74 -10.42 4.25
C LYS A 6 0.18 -11.79 4.66
N ILE A 7 0.65 -12.84 4.02
CA ILE A 7 0.33 -14.22 4.33
C ILE A 7 1.58 -14.94 4.84
N LEU A 8 1.47 -15.56 6.02
CA LEU A 8 2.43 -16.57 6.47
C LEU A 8 1.89 -17.94 6.07
N TRP A 9 2.65 -18.70 5.29
CA TRP A 9 2.20 -19.96 4.71
C TRP A 9 3.14 -21.10 5.09
N PHE A 10 2.62 -22.03 5.90
CA PHE A 10 3.28 -23.31 6.20
C PHE A 10 2.79 -24.42 5.26
N GLU A 11 3.67 -24.91 4.41
CA GLU A 11 3.38 -25.94 3.40
C GLU A 11 4.69 -26.60 2.98
N ASP A 12 4.81 -27.92 3.11
CA ASP A 12 6.01 -28.65 2.70
C ASP A 12 6.03 -28.90 1.17
N ASP A 13 4.86 -28.89 0.52
CA ASP A 13 4.74 -28.98 -0.93
C ASP A 13 4.67 -27.60 -1.62
N VAL A 14 5.80 -27.16 -2.16
CA VAL A 14 5.91 -25.88 -2.86
C VAL A 14 5.00 -25.78 -4.10
N GLU A 15 4.61 -26.90 -4.72
CA GLU A 15 3.72 -26.89 -5.89
C GLU A 15 2.33 -26.37 -5.49
N ILE A 16 1.82 -26.78 -4.32
CA ILE A 16 0.55 -26.29 -3.78
C ILE A 16 0.60 -24.77 -3.60
N VAL A 17 1.69 -24.24 -3.07
CA VAL A 17 1.83 -22.78 -2.89
C VAL A 17 1.78 -22.05 -4.23
N GLU A 18 2.57 -22.49 -5.20
CA GLU A 18 2.66 -21.80 -6.50
C GLU A 18 1.36 -21.94 -7.34
N GLU A 19 0.69 -23.09 -7.30
CA GLU A 19 -0.62 -23.29 -7.94
C GLU A 19 -1.66 -22.29 -7.44
N ASN A 20 -1.66 -22.04 -6.12
CA ASN A 20 -2.67 -21.22 -5.48
C ASN A 20 -2.32 -19.72 -5.49
N LYS A 21 -1.03 -19.38 -5.53
CA LYS A 21 -0.51 -18.02 -5.48
C LYS A 21 -1.01 -17.15 -6.63
N LYS A 22 -1.05 -17.66 -7.86
CA LYS A 22 -1.48 -16.86 -9.02
C LYS A 22 -2.90 -16.30 -8.85
N GLU A 23 -3.82 -17.15 -8.45
CA GLU A 23 -5.23 -16.76 -8.24
C GLU A 23 -5.38 -15.76 -7.08
N LEU A 24 -4.57 -15.90 -6.02
CA LEU A 24 -4.56 -14.96 -4.91
C LEU A 24 -3.98 -13.60 -5.29
N VAL A 25 -2.92 -13.58 -6.10
CA VAL A 25 -2.37 -12.33 -6.66
C VAL A 25 -3.43 -11.62 -7.48
N GLU A 26 -4.10 -12.33 -8.39
CA GLU A 26 -5.16 -11.77 -9.23
C GLU A 26 -6.32 -11.23 -8.38
N LEU A 27 -6.80 -12.00 -7.40
CA LEU A 27 -7.86 -11.59 -6.48
C LEU A 27 -7.50 -10.30 -5.72
N LEU A 28 -6.33 -10.28 -5.07
CA LEU A 28 -5.91 -9.14 -4.25
C LEU A 28 -5.63 -7.90 -5.11
N ALA A 29 -4.96 -8.07 -6.24
CA ALA A 29 -4.75 -7.00 -7.21
C ALA A 29 -6.10 -6.43 -7.70
N ASP A 30 -7.11 -7.30 -7.83
CA ASP A 30 -8.44 -6.85 -8.16
C ASP A 30 -9.03 -5.93 -7.10
N TYR A 31 -8.75 -6.16 -5.82
CA TYR A 31 -9.14 -5.27 -4.74
C TYR A 31 -8.17 -4.10 -4.50
N GLY A 32 -7.12 -3.95 -5.31
CA GLY A 32 -6.09 -2.92 -5.14
C GLY A 32 -5.13 -3.20 -3.98
N LEU A 33 -4.98 -4.47 -3.59
CA LEU A 33 -4.02 -4.93 -2.59
C LEU A 33 -2.87 -5.67 -3.26
N LYS A 34 -1.69 -5.62 -2.65
CA LYS A 34 -0.51 -6.38 -3.09
C LYS A 34 -0.32 -7.58 -2.18
N LEU A 35 -0.16 -8.77 -2.77
CA LEU A 35 0.12 -9.98 -2.01
C LEU A 35 1.60 -10.03 -1.61
N GLU A 36 1.86 -10.33 -0.34
CA GLU A 36 3.17 -10.70 0.18
C GLU A 36 3.04 -12.05 0.88
N ILE A 37 3.79 -13.06 0.43
CA ILE A 37 3.79 -14.40 1.05
C ILE A 37 5.17 -14.64 1.66
N LEU A 38 5.19 -14.96 2.95
CA LEU A 38 6.30 -15.65 3.60
C LEU A 38 5.98 -17.14 3.65
N HIS A 39 6.62 -17.92 2.78
CA HIS A 39 6.47 -19.37 2.74
C HIS A 39 7.52 -20.06 3.61
N LYS A 40 7.10 -21.09 4.34
CA LYS A 40 7.92 -21.94 5.20
C LYS A 40 7.46 -23.38 5.05
N ASP A 41 8.39 -24.32 5.02
CA ASP A 41 8.14 -25.76 4.98
C ASP A 41 7.84 -26.34 6.38
N ASN A 42 8.29 -25.66 7.44
CA ASN A 42 8.12 -26.09 8.83
C ASN A 42 8.13 -24.90 9.81
N GLY A 43 8.01 -25.20 11.11
CA GLY A 43 7.94 -24.20 12.18
C GLY A 43 9.26 -23.96 12.92
N MET A 44 10.41 -24.43 12.42
CA MET A 44 11.67 -24.40 13.18
C MET A 44 12.11 -22.97 13.57
N ASP A 45 12.05 -22.02 12.64
CA ASP A 45 12.49 -20.63 12.84
C ASP A 45 11.36 -19.65 13.18
N LEU A 46 10.21 -20.16 13.64
CA LEU A 46 8.98 -19.39 13.84
C LEU A 46 9.21 -18.05 14.53
N GLU A 47 9.94 -18.06 15.64
CA GLU A 47 10.20 -16.90 16.50
C GLU A 47 10.96 -15.77 15.78
N SER A 48 11.63 -16.05 14.66
CA SER A 48 12.37 -15.02 13.91
C SER A 48 11.48 -14.11 13.05
N TYR A 49 10.27 -14.54 12.71
CA TYR A 49 9.39 -13.82 11.78
C TYR A 49 7.94 -13.68 12.27
N ILE A 50 7.53 -14.37 13.33
CA ILE A 50 6.13 -14.44 13.77
C ILE A 50 5.49 -13.06 14.03
N ASP A 51 6.29 -12.08 14.47
CA ASP A 51 5.86 -10.71 14.81
C ASP A 51 5.84 -9.74 13.62
N GLU A 52 6.07 -10.20 12.38
CA GLU A 52 6.11 -9.34 11.18
C GLU A 52 4.73 -8.77 10.73
N GLY A 53 3.68 -9.06 11.50
CA GLY A 53 2.34 -8.50 11.32
C GLY A 53 1.58 -9.09 10.14
N PHE A 54 1.38 -10.41 10.13
CA PHE A 54 0.62 -11.11 9.10
C PHE A 54 -0.89 -10.87 9.22
N ASP A 55 -1.56 -10.78 8.07
CA ASP A 55 -3.02 -10.61 7.96
C ASP A 55 -3.77 -11.95 7.94
N LEU A 56 -3.10 -13.02 7.48
CA LEU A 56 -3.61 -14.38 7.41
C LEU A 56 -2.48 -15.38 7.57
N ILE A 57 -2.73 -16.45 8.32
CA ILE A 57 -1.83 -17.61 8.39
C ILE A 57 -2.49 -18.78 7.68
N LEU A 58 -1.78 -19.41 6.76
CA LEU A 58 -2.17 -20.64 6.08
C LEU A 58 -1.26 -21.77 6.56
N THR A 59 -1.82 -22.93 6.85
CA THR A 59 -1.02 -24.08 7.26
C THR A 59 -1.68 -25.38 6.83
N ASP A 60 -0.91 -26.21 6.13
CA ASP A 60 -1.26 -27.62 6.00
C ASP A 60 -1.16 -28.30 7.37
N LEU A 61 -2.01 -29.29 7.60
CA LEU A 61 -2.00 -30.04 8.85
C LEU A 61 -0.90 -31.10 8.90
N ASN A 62 -0.43 -31.58 7.75
CA ASN A 62 0.50 -32.69 7.62
C ASN A 62 1.82 -32.26 7.00
N LEU A 63 2.49 -31.28 7.59
CA LEU A 63 3.76 -30.77 7.08
C LEU A 63 4.87 -31.83 7.14
N ASN A 64 5.21 -32.35 8.32
CA ASN A 64 6.14 -33.47 8.47
C ASN A 64 5.95 -34.21 9.81
N ASP A 65 6.72 -35.29 10.01
CA ASP A 65 6.58 -36.16 11.19
C ASP A 65 6.88 -35.45 12.53
N GLU A 66 7.64 -34.35 12.53
CA GLU A 66 8.01 -33.62 13.75
C GLU A 66 7.12 -32.39 14.00
N ASP A 67 6.79 -31.64 12.94
CA ASP A 67 5.96 -30.43 12.95
C ASP A 67 4.63 -30.69 12.24
N THR A 68 3.54 -30.68 13.01
CA THR A 68 2.18 -30.64 12.47
C THR A 68 1.65 -29.22 12.55
N GLY A 69 0.79 -28.82 11.62
CA GLY A 69 0.28 -27.45 11.56
C GLY A 69 -0.36 -27.00 12.88
N ASP A 70 -1.06 -27.89 13.57
CA ASP A 70 -1.68 -27.58 14.87
C ASP A 70 -0.67 -27.26 15.98
N LYS A 71 0.50 -27.91 16.01
CA LYS A 71 1.58 -27.58 16.95
C LYS A 71 2.19 -26.21 16.64
N ILE A 72 2.38 -25.90 15.36
CA ILE A 72 2.89 -24.58 14.95
C ILE A 72 1.92 -23.49 15.41
N ILE A 73 0.62 -23.65 15.15
CA ILE A 73 -0.36 -22.65 15.57
C ILE A 73 -0.49 -22.56 17.09
N ALA A 74 -0.36 -23.66 17.83
CA ALA A 74 -0.29 -23.61 19.29
C ALA A 74 0.87 -22.72 19.78
N ARG A 75 2.07 -22.90 19.21
CA ARG A 75 3.23 -22.02 19.48
C ARG A 75 2.96 -20.56 19.11
N ILE A 76 2.22 -20.30 18.02
CA ILE A 76 1.83 -18.93 17.66
C ILE A 76 0.91 -18.31 18.71
N ARG A 77 -0.03 -19.11 19.25
CA ARG A 77 -0.95 -18.66 20.31
C ARG A 77 -0.23 -18.43 21.64
N ASP A 78 0.83 -19.19 21.95
CA ASP A 78 1.68 -18.94 23.14
C ASP A 78 2.32 -17.55 23.12
N HIS A 79 2.53 -16.98 21.92
CA HIS A 79 3.01 -15.60 21.73
C HIS A 79 1.89 -14.55 21.75
N SER A 80 0.66 -14.92 22.13
CA SER A 80 -0.52 -14.04 22.16
C SER A 80 -0.91 -13.46 20.79
N ILE A 81 -0.54 -14.13 19.70
CA ILE A 81 -0.86 -13.70 18.34
C ILE A 81 -2.17 -14.34 17.90
N LEU A 82 -3.19 -13.52 17.68
CA LEU A 82 -4.55 -13.93 17.29
C LEU A 82 -4.87 -13.65 15.81
N THR A 83 -3.85 -13.69 14.96
CA THR A 83 -4.04 -13.63 13.50
C THR A 83 -4.97 -14.75 13.05
N GLU A 84 -5.85 -14.45 12.09
CA GLU A 84 -6.76 -15.43 11.51
C GLU A 84 -5.95 -16.56 10.86
N VAL A 85 -6.34 -17.81 11.12
CA VAL A 85 -5.65 -19.00 10.63
C VAL A 85 -6.59 -19.81 9.76
N LEU A 86 -6.10 -20.31 8.63
CA LEU A 86 -6.75 -21.35 7.85
C LEU A 86 -5.92 -22.64 7.91
N PHE A 87 -6.48 -23.65 8.58
CA PHE A 87 -6.03 -25.02 8.43
C PHE A 87 -6.61 -25.63 7.18
N TYR A 88 -5.79 -26.37 6.45
CA TYR A 88 -6.29 -27.25 5.41
C TYR A 88 -5.62 -28.63 5.48
N SER A 89 -6.30 -29.62 4.90
CA SER A 89 -5.78 -30.98 4.74
C SER A 89 -6.54 -31.66 3.61
N SER A 90 -5.88 -32.59 2.94
CA SER A 90 -6.51 -33.51 1.98
C SER A 90 -7.40 -34.57 2.67
N ASN A 91 -7.22 -34.79 3.98
CA ASN A 91 -7.89 -35.84 4.76
C ASN A 91 -8.90 -35.27 5.77
N VAL A 92 -10.18 -35.52 5.48
CA VAL A 92 -11.33 -35.10 6.33
C VAL A 92 -11.20 -35.56 7.79
N LYS A 93 -10.62 -36.75 8.02
CA LYS A 93 -10.54 -37.34 9.36
C LYS A 93 -9.59 -36.56 10.28
N GLU A 94 -8.53 -35.98 9.74
CA GLU A 94 -7.56 -35.21 10.52
C GLU A 94 -8.15 -33.89 11.01
N ILE A 95 -8.89 -33.19 10.14
CA ILE A 95 -9.61 -31.98 10.54
C ILE A 95 -10.59 -32.29 11.68
N ASN A 96 -11.36 -33.38 11.57
CA ASN A 96 -12.25 -33.81 12.64
C ASN A 96 -11.50 -34.17 13.94
N ASN A 97 -10.33 -34.81 13.84
CA ASN A 97 -9.51 -35.14 15.00
C ASN A 97 -8.98 -33.87 15.70
N ILE A 98 -8.54 -32.87 14.94
CA ILE A 98 -8.07 -31.60 15.51
C ILE A 98 -9.19 -30.83 16.20
N ILE A 99 -10.36 -30.77 15.56
CA ILE A 99 -11.57 -30.16 16.15
C ILE A 99 -11.93 -30.81 17.50
N GLN A 100 -11.69 -32.12 17.66
CA GLN A 100 -11.97 -32.85 18.90
C GLN A 100 -10.85 -32.76 19.95
N ARG A 101 -9.60 -32.55 19.54
CA ARG A 101 -8.42 -32.61 20.42
C ARG A 101 -8.06 -31.29 21.07
N HIS A 102 -8.32 -30.17 20.41
CA HIS A 102 -7.90 -28.86 20.89
C HIS A 102 -9.06 -28.14 21.58
N GLU A 103 -8.83 -27.59 22.77
CA GLU A 103 -9.77 -26.72 23.52
C GLU A 103 -9.92 -25.35 22.84
N TRP A 104 -10.24 -25.34 21.54
CA TRP A 104 -10.45 -24.16 20.70
C TRP A 104 -9.17 -23.39 20.38
N VAL A 105 -8.66 -23.58 19.16
CA VAL A 105 -7.67 -22.67 18.59
C VAL A 105 -8.45 -21.42 18.13
N GLU A 106 -8.32 -20.32 18.86
CA GLU A 106 -9.05 -19.08 18.57
C GLU A 106 -8.78 -18.58 17.14
N ARG A 107 -9.84 -18.12 16.46
CA ARG A 107 -9.78 -17.56 15.10
C ARG A 107 -9.19 -18.50 14.05
N VAL A 108 -9.70 -19.72 14.08
CA VAL A 108 -9.36 -20.76 13.11
C VAL A 108 -10.53 -21.08 12.20
N SER A 109 -10.22 -21.14 10.91
CA SER A 109 -11.05 -21.68 9.85
C SER A 109 -10.43 -22.97 9.31
N PHE A 110 -11.27 -23.83 8.72
CA PHE A 110 -10.85 -25.10 8.13
C PHE A 110 -11.26 -25.19 6.66
N ALA A 111 -10.44 -25.83 5.84
CA ALA A 111 -10.76 -26.25 4.48
C ALA A 111 -10.38 -27.71 4.27
N VAL A 112 -11.32 -28.50 3.72
CA VAL A 112 -11.12 -29.93 3.50
C VAL A 112 -11.02 -30.21 2.01
N GLY A 113 -9.88 -30.77 1.58
CA GLY A 113 -9.57 -31.07 0.19
C GLY A 113 -9.09 -29.85 -0.61
N ALA A 114 -8.16 -30.09 -1.55
CA ALA A 114 -7.47 -29.05 -2.33
C ALA A 114 -8.43 -28.06 -3.01
N GLY A 115 -9.56 -28.54 -3.55
CA GLY A 115 -10.55 -27.69 -4.23
C GLY A 115 -11.33 -26.73 -3.31
N GLN A 116 -11.26 -26.87 -1.98
CA GLN A 116 -11.94 -25.98 -1.03
C GLN A 116 -11.01 -24.94 -0.41
N VAL A 117 -9.69 -25.14 -0.48
CA VAL A 117 -8.68 -24.23 0.09
C VAL A 117 -8.81 -22.84 -0.53
N GLN A 118 -8.78 -22.75 -1.86
CA GLN A 118 -9.00 -21.51 -2.61
C GLN A 118 -10.26 -20.76 -2.17
N ASN A 119 -11.40 -21.45 -2.14
CA ASN A 119 -12.68 -20.82 -1.79
C ASN A 119 -12.67 -20.27 -0.37
N LYS A 120 -12.02 -20.99 0.56
CA LYS A 120 -11.92 -20.55 1.95
C LYS A 120 -10.96 -19.37 2.11
N ILE A 121 -9.82 -19.38 1.41
CA ILE A 121 -8.92 -18.22 1.39
C ILE A 121 -9.65 -16.99 0.87
N LYS A 122 -10.38 -17.10 -0.25
CA LYS A 122 -11.21 -16.00 -0.79
C LYS A 122 -12.20 -15.45 0.22
N GLN A 123 -12.89 -16.32 0.97
CA GLN A 123 -13.82 -15.89 2.01
C GLN A 123 -13.11 -15.10 3.13
N LEU A 124 -11.95 -15.57 3.61
CA LEU A 124 -11.18 -14.91 4.66
C LEU A 124 -10.62 -13.56 4.20
N VAL A 125 -10.04 -13.52 3.00
CA VAL A 125 -9.58 -12.29 2.36
C VAL A 125 -10.74 -11.29 2.21
N SER A 126 -11.92 -11.76 1.80
CA SER A 126 -13.12 -10.91 1.68
C SER A 126 -13.57 -10.33 3.01
N LEU A 127 -13.46 -11.08 4.11
CA LEU A 127 -13.75 -10.57 5.46
C LEU A 127 -12.77 -9.48 5.88
N THR A 128 -11.48 -9.64 5.57
CA THR A 128 -10.47 -8.60 5.84
C THR A 128 -10.73 -7.36 4.99
N ILE A 129 -10.99 -7.51 3.70
CA ILE A 129 -11.32 -6.38 2.80
C ILE A 129 -12.52 -5.59 3.29
N LYS A 130 -13.60 -6.26 3.72
CA LYS A 130 -14.78 -5.59 4.27
C LYS A 130 -14.45 -4.72 5.48
N LYS A 131 -13.54 -5.18 6.36
CA LYS A 131 -13.07 -4.40 7.52
C LYS A 131 -12.22 -3.20 7.10
N LEU A 132 -11.43 -3.32 6.04
CA LEU A 132 -10.63 -2.22 5.49
C LEU A 132 -11.46 -1.10 4.88
N GLN A 133 -12.66 -1.44 4.37
CA GLN A 133 -13.55 -0.50 3.70
C GLN A 133 -14.40 0.33 4.68
N GLU A 134 -14.29 0.08 5.99
CA GLU A 134 -14.89 0.96 6.99
C GLU A 134 -14.25 2.36 6.92
N VAL A 135 -15.09 3.39 7.03
CA VAL A 135 -14.69 4.80 6.77
C VAL A 135 -13.46 5.22 7.56
N ASN A 136 -13.39 4.88 8.85
CA ASN A 136 -12.25 5.22 9.70
C ASN A 136 -10.97 4.48 9.27
N THR A 137 -11.11 3.22 8.83
CA THR A 137 -9.99 2.42 8.33
C THR A 137 -9.49 2.97 6.99
N VAL A 138 -10.39 3.29 6.05
CA VAL A 138 -10.03 3.91 4.77
C VAL A 138 -9.37 5.27 5.00
N ARG A 139 -9.90 6.09 5.91
CA ARG A 139 -9.29 7.36 6.29
C ARG A 139 -7.84 7.15 6.78
N GLY A 140 -7.64 6.22 7.71
CA GLY A 140 -6.30 5.88 8.21
C GLY A 140 -5.36 5.40 7.11
N LEU A 141 -5.82 4.49 6.26
CA LEU A 141 -5.06 3.95 5.12
C LEU A 141 -4.64 5.04 4.15
N VAL A 142 -5.59 5.88 3.69
CA VAL A 142 -5.28 6.95 2.74
C VAL A 142 -4.33 7.97 3.36
N MET A 143 -4.50 8.34 4.64
CA MET A 143 -3.57 9.27 5.29
C MET A 143 -2.15 8.70 5.36
N ALA A 144 -2.00 7.41 5.71
CA ALA A 144 -0.69 6.76 5.76
C ALA A 144 -0.04 6.68 4.37
N GLU A 145 -0.73 6.09 3.39
CA GLU A 145 -0.18 5.86 2.06
C GLU A 145 0.13 7.16 1.31
N THR A 146 -0.72 8.18 1.43
CA THR A 146 -0.45 9.47 0.76
C THR A 146 0.65 10.28 1.44
N SER A 147 0.91 10.05 2.73
CA SER A 147 2.07 10.63 3.42
C SER A 147 3.38 10.04 2.89
N ASP A 148 3.41 8.73 2.62
CA ASP A 148 4.56 8.08 1.97
C ASP A 148 4.79 8.63 0.56
N LEU A 149 3.72 8.81 -0.23
CA LEU A 149 3.82 9.43 -1.57
C LEU A 149 4.39 10.85 -1.48
N ASP A 150 3.96 11.62 -0.48
CA ASP A 150 4.46 12.97 -0.22
C ASP A 150 5.96 12.97 0.11
N LEU A 151 6.44 12.02 0.91
CA LEU A 151 7.87 11.82 1.19
C LEU A 151 8.63 11.43 -0.08
N LYS A 152 8.10 10.49 -0.87
CA LYS A 152 8.72 10.07 -2.14
C LYS A 152 8.80 11.21 -3.15
N MET A 153 7.80 12.09 -3.19
CA MET A 153 7.85 13.30 -4.02
C MET A 153 8.97 14.26 -3.55
N THR A 154 9.22 14.36 -2.24
CA THR A 154 10.34 15.16 -1.71
C THR A 154 11.68 14.56 -2.14
N GLU A 155 11.88 13.25 -1.98
CA GLU A 155 13.09 12.55 -2.44
C GLU A 155 13.32 12.78 -3.94
N LEU A 156 12.27 12.58 -4.74
CA LEU A 156 12.34 12.74 -6.18
C LEU A 156 12.73 14.16 -6.61
N LEU A 157 12.23 15.18 -5.90
CA LEU A 157 12.64 16.57 -6.15
C LEU A 157 14.14 16.76 -5.90
N THR A 158 14.65 16.22 -4.79
CA THR A 158 16.09 16.26 -4.47
C THR A 158 16.90 15.56 -5.58
N ASP A 159 16.50 14.37 -6.01
CA ASP A 159 17.20 13.63 -7.07
C ASP A 159 17.27 14.44 -8.37
N PHE A 160 16.15 15.05 -8.79
CA PHE A 160 16.15 15.92 -9.96
C PHE A 160 17.16 17.05 -9.80
N PHE A 161 17.24 17.69 -8.64
CA PHE A 161 18.18 18.79 -8.42
C PHE A 161 19.65 18.36 -8.40
N ASP A 162 19.94 17.15 -7.91
CA ASP A 162 21.28 16.57 -7.93
C ASP A 162 21.72 16.22 -9.36
N THR A 163 20.80 15.70 -10.18
CA THR A 163 21.01 15.47 -11.62
C THR A 163 21.32 16.77 -12.39
N PHE A 164 20.90 17.93 -11.87
CA PHE A 164 21.08 19.24 -12.51
C PHE A 164 22.12 20.14 -11.80
N SER A 165 23.20 19.55 -11.27
CA SER A 165 24.23 20.25 -10.48
C SER A 165 24.68 21.62 -11.01
N ASP A 166 24.82 21.80 -12.34
CA ASP A 166 25.24 23.06 -12.99
C ASP A 166 24.12 24.08 -13.30
N SER A 167 22.85 23.78 -12.99
CA SER A 167 21.69 24.59 -13.40
C SER A 167 21.14 25.45 -12.26
N GLU A 168 21.98 26.34 -11.73
CA GLU A 168 21.62 27.27 -10.65
C GLU A 168 20.44 28.19 -11.02
N LEU A 169 20.35 28.57 -12.30
CA LEU A 169 19.24 29.36 -12.83
C LEU A 169 17.89 28.63 -12.72
N LYS A 170 17.83 27.32 -13.00
CA LYS A 170 16.56 26.57 -12.90
C LYS A 170 16.14 26.34 -11.46
N LYS A 171 17.12 26.12 -10.57
CA LYS A 171 16.89 26.07 -9.12
C LYS A 171 16.24 27.37 -8.64
N GLN A 172 16.84 28.52 -8.99
CA GLN A 172 16.31 29.83 -8.63
C GLN A 172 14.95 30.14 -9.28
N GLU A 173 14.75 29.81 -10.55
CA GLU A 173 13.44 29.97 -11.21
C GLU A 173 12.34 29.17 -10.51
N LEU A 174 12.63 27.92 -10.14
CA LEU A 174 11.64 27.05 -9.51
C LEU A 174 11.29 27.58 -8.11
N ILE A 175 12.30 27.95 -7.32
CA ILE A 175 12.13 28.64 -6.03
C ILE A 175 11.26 29.89 -6.21
N ASN A 176 11.66 30.80 -7.09
CA ASN A 176 10.97 32.07 -7.33
C ASN A 176 9.52 31.84 -7.78
N SER A 177 9.28 30.89 -8.66
CA SER A 177 7.93 30.60 -9.17
C SER A 177 7.00 30.01 -8.10
N THR A 178 7.51 29.17 -7.21
CA THR A 178 6.74 28.61 -6.09
C THR A 178 6.49 29.66 -5.01
N VAL A 179 7.49 30.49 -4.74
CA VAL A 179 7.43 31.62 -3.81
C VAL A 179 6.42 32.68 -4.29
N ASN A 180 6.44 33.02 -5.58
CA ASN A 180 5.54 34.02 -6.18
C ASN A 180 4.07 33.58 -6.22
N ASN A 181 3.81 32.27 -6.32
CA ASN A 181 2.45 31.73 -6.33
C ASN A 181 1.71 31.82 -4.97
N ARG A 182 2.38 32.19 -3.86
CA ARG A 182 1.81 32.12 -2.50
C ARG A 182 1.93 33.41 -1.71
N HIS A 183 1.16 34.43 -2.11
CA HIS A 183 1.32 35.82 -1.64
C HIS A 183 1.27 36.03 -0.11
N ASP A 184 0.65 35.13 0.67
CA ASP A 184 0.55 35.25 2.14
C ASP A 184 1.54 34.38 2.95
N ARG A 185 2.09 33.30 2.36
CA ARG A 185 3.19 32.52 2.98
C ARG A 185 4.56 33.18 2.77
N LEU A 186 4.64 34.14 1.85
CA LEU A 186 5.81 34.92 1.44
C LEU A 186 6.55 35.61 2.58
N GLU A 187 5.85 36.21 3.54
CA GLU A 187 6.50 36.93 4.65
C GLU A 187 7.29 35.99 5.59
N LYS A 188 6.93 34.69 5.63
CA LYS A 188 7.69 33.67 6.37
C LYS A 188 8.85 33.09 5.54
N LEU A 189 8.70 32.98 4.22
CA LEU A 189 9.74 32.44 3.32
C LEU A 189 10.85 33.46 3.00
N LYS A 190 10.54 34.75 2.85
CA LYS A 190 11.51 35.83 2.58
C LYS A 190 12.62 35.95 3.63
N LYS A 191 12.40 35.45 4.86
CA LYS A 191 13.39 35.48 5.95
C LYS A 191 14.48 34.41 5.85
N THR A 192 14.38 33.50 4.89
CA THR A 192 15.40 32.48 4.61
C THR A 192 15.52 32.35 3.10
N GLN A 193 16.61 32.84 2.51
CA GLN A 193 17.06 32.25 1.26
C GLN A 193 17.41 30.80 1.58
N PRO A 194 16.71 29.79 1.04
CA PRO A 194 17.13 28.42 1.21
C PRO A 194 18.43 28.28 0.41
N THR A 195 19.58 28.32 1.09
CA THR A 195 20.87 27.92 0.51
C THR A 195 20.94 26.39 0.34
N ASP A 196 19.97 25.67 0.90
CA ASP A 196 19.84 24.21 0.86
C ASP A 196 18.53 23.81 0.17
N ILE A 197 18.66 23.02 -0.90
CA ILE A 197 17.55 22.54 -1.72
C ILE A 197 16.64 21.57 -0.96
N ASN A 198 17.20 20.77 -0.04
CA ASN A 198 16.44 19.82 0.75
C ASN A 198 15.47 20.55 1.67
N GLN A 199 15.95 21.60 2.34
CA GLN A 199 15.11 22.45 3.18
C GLN A 199 14.01 23.16 2.37
N PHE A 200 14.26 23.49 1.11
CA PHE A 200 13.23 24.04 0.23
C PHE A 200 12.16 22.99 -0.09
N CYS A 201 12.56 21.78 -0.49
CA CYS A 201 11.64 20.69 -0.84
C CYS A 201 10.74 20.27 0.34
N GLU A 202 11.26 20.24 1.57
CA GLU A 202 10.48 19.96 2.79
C GLU A 202 9.38 21.00 3.09
N ARG A 203 9.55 22.24 2.63
CA ARG A 203 8.59 23.33 2.86
C ARG A 203 7.45 23.36 1.85
N LEU A 204 7.56 22.60 0.76
CA LEU A 204 6.54 22.51 -0.26
C LEU A 204 5.39 21.64 0.24
N ASP A 205 4.15 22.07 0.02
CA ASP A 205 3.03 21.15 0.21
C ASP A 205 2.87 20.20 -0.98
N ALA A 206 1.98 19.24 -0.86
CA ALA A 206 1.79 18.20 -1.86
C ALA A 206 1.46 18.76 -3.27
N ALA A 207 0.70 19.85 -3.36
CA ALA A 207 0.37 20.47 -4.65
C ALA A 207 1.58 21.21 -5.24
N ASP A 208 2.37 21.89 -4.41
CA ASP A 208 3.62 22.52 -4.83
C ASP A 208 4.63 21.48 -5.33
N ARG A 209 4.76 20.35 -4.62
CA ARG A 209 5.65 19.24 -4.98
C ARG A 209 5.30 18.65 -6.33
N LEU A 210 4.02 18.33 -6.56
CA LEU A 210 3.54 17.83 -7.86
C LEU A 210 3.87 18.80 -9.00
N ASN A 211 3.56 20.09 -8.83
CA ASN A 211 3.83 21.12 -9.84
C ASN A 211 5.33 21.26 -10.14
N ALA A 212 6.17 21.19 -9.10
CA ALA A 212 7.62 21.22 -9.22
C ALA A 212 8.14 20.02 -10.03
N ILE A 213 7.71 18.80 -9.69
CA ILE A 213 8.08 17.56 -10.41
C ILE A 213 7.70 17.67 -11.90
N VAL A 214 6.47 18.08 -12.22
CA VAL A 214 6.01 18.20 -13.62
C VAL A 214 6.87 19.20 -14.40
N ARG A 215 7.26 20.32 -13.77
CA ARG A 215 8.15 21.32 -14.39
C ARG A 215 9.55 20.78 -14.64
N LEU A 216 10.11 20.04 -13.67
CA LEU A 216 11.43 19.43 -13.78
C LEU A 216 11.44 18.34 -14.86
N ILE A 217 10.40 17.50 -14.92
CA ILE A 217 10.20 16.54 -16.02
C ILE A 217 10.21 17.26 -17.38
N ASN A 218 9.44 18.33 -17.55
CA ASN A 218 9.39 19.07 -18.81
C ASN A 218 10.74 19.70 -19.17
N HIS A 219 11.47 20.22 -18.17
CA HIS A 219 12.80 20.74 -18.39
C HIS A 219 13.78 19.64 -18.82
N THR A 220 13.72 18.48 -18.18
CA THR A 220 14.56 17.31 -18.45
C THR A 220 14.34 16.79 -19.87
N ASP A 221 13.09 16.55 -20.26
CA ASP A 221 12.74 16.10 -21.62
C ASP A 221 13.23 17.10 -22.68
N ASN A 222 13.10 18.40 -22.42
CA ASN A 222 13.58 19.44 -23.33
C ASN A 222 15.11 19.48 -23.43
N LYS A 223 15.84 19.31 -22.31
CA LYS A 223 17.32 19.30 -22.29
C LYS A 223 17.88 18.09 -23.04
N LEU A 224 17.24 16.93 -22.88
CA LEU A 224 17.64 15.68 -23.52
C LEU A 224 17.17 15.53 -24.97
N SER A 225 16.26 16.40 -25.44
CA SER A 225 15.60 16.28 -26.75
C SER A 225 14.86 14.95 -26.97
N GLU A 226 14.49 14.28 -25.87
CA GLU A 226 13.77 13.00 -25.85
C GLU A 226 12.65 13.06 -24.80
N LYS A 227 11.52 12.41 -25.07
CA LYS A 227 10.34 12.40 -24.17
C LYS A 227 10.34 11.20 -23.23
N HIS A 228 11.33 11.11 -22.35
CA HIS A 228 11.53 9.97 -21.44
C HIS A 228 10.38 9.76 -20.44
N PHE A 229 9.65 10.82 -20.10
CA PHE A 229 8.63 10.82 -19.05
C PHE A 229 7.20 10.99 -19.58
N ASN A 230 6.94 10.79 -20.87
CA ASN A 230 5.65 11.11 -21.46
C ASN A 230 4.48 10.32 -20.82
N ASN A 231 4.65 9.01 -20.61
CA ASN A 231 3.67 8.17 -19.94
C ASN A 231 3.49 8.59 -18.46
N ASN A 232 4.60 8.93 -17.79
CA ASN A 232 4.56 9.33 -16.38
C ASN A 232 3.78 10.63 -16.17
N LYS A 233 3.85 11.55 -17.15
CA LYS A 233 3.07 12.81 -17.13
C LYS A 233 1.57 12.57 -17.24
N GLU A 234 1.14 11.59 -18.04
CA GLU A 234 -0.28 11.24 -18.13
C GLU A 234 -0.81 10.79 -16.76
N THR A 235 -0.07 9.92 -16.08
CA THR A 235 -0.43 9.49 -14.72
C THR A 235 -0.42 10.68 -13.75
N LEU A 236 0.66 11.46 -13.67
CA LEU A 236 0.74 12.62 -12.77
C LEU A 236 -0.37 13.66 -12.99
N SER A 237 -0.89 13.80 -14.21
CA SER A 237 -1.98 14.75 -14.49
C SER A 237 -3.26 14.44 -13.70
N LYS A 238 -3.46 13.19 -13.29
CA LYS A 238 -4.62 12.72 -12.52
C LYS A 238 -4.40 12.76 -11.01
N TYR A 239 -3.16 12.99 -10.55
CA TYR A 239 -2.77 12.94 -9.13
C TYR A 239 -3.60 13.88 -8.25
N VAL A 240 -3.96 15.07 -8.74
CA VAL A 240 -4.78 16.02 -7.99
C VAL A 240 -6.16 15.42 -7.67
N GLU A 241 -6.80 14.82 -8.66
CA GLU A 241 -8.13 14.23 -8.51
C GLU A 241 -8.09 12.91 -7.74
N GLU A 242 -7.18 12.02 -8.13
CA GLU A 242 -7.10 10.65 -7.62
C GLU A 242 -6.45 10.56 -6.24
N ILE A 243 -5.62 11.53 -5.83
CA ILE A 243 -4.90 11.51 -4.55
C ILE A 243 -5.23 12.73 -3.69
N LEU A 244 -4.94 13.95 -4.15
CA LEU A 244 -5.01 15.14 -3.29
C LEU A 244 -6.44 15.46 -2.85
N ASN A 245 -7.40 15.41 -3.77
CA ASN A 245 -8.79 15.69 -3.48
C ASN A 245 -9.38 14.67 -2.51
N ILE A 246 -9.08 13.38 -2.72
CA ILE A 246 -9.54 12.28 -1.85
C ILE A 246 -8.96 12.43 -0.45
N ARG A 247 -7.64 12.64 -0.35
CA ARG A 247 -6.95 12.87 0.93
C ARG A 247 -7.54 14.07 1.69
N ASN A 248 -7.65 15.21 1.02
CA ASN A 248 -8.14 16.44 1.66
C ASN A 248 -9.61 16.29 2.08
N ALA A 249 -10.43 15.58 1.30
CA ALA A 249 -11.81 15.28 1.66
C ALA A 249 -11.87 14.40 2.91
N LEU A 250 -11.06 13.33 2.98
CA LEU A 250 -10.99 12.41 4.12
C LEU A 250 -10.48 13.07 5.41
N ALA A 251 -9.54 14.01 5.30
CA ALA A 251 -8.96 14.74 6.42
C ALA A 251 -9.91 15.80 7.02
N HIS A 252 -10.81 16.35 6.21
CA HIS A 252 -11.73 17.43 6.61
C HIS A 252 -13.20 17.07 6.33
N ALA A 253 -13.56 15.82 6.61
CA ALA A 253 -14.88 15.29 6.30
C ALA A 253 -15.82 15.23 7.50
N LYS A 254 -17.12 15.35 7.23
CA LYS A 254 -18.18 14.82 8.09
C LYS A 254 -18.72 13.52 7.50
N GLU A 255 -18.93 12.54 8.37
CA GLU A 255 -19.57 11.28 8.01
C GLU A 255 -21.06 11.49 7.81
N PHE A 256 -21.61 10.85 6.78
CA PHE A 256 -23.04 10.84 6.52
C PHE A 256 -23.47 9.45 6.03
N PHE A 257 -24.77 9.18 6.15
CA PHE A 257 -25.39 7.95 5.70
C PHE A 257 -26.54 8.30 4.75
N VAL A 258 -26.50 7.74 3.54
CA VAL A 258 -27.58 7.87 2.54
C VAL A 258 -27.85 6.47 1.99
N ASP A 259 -29.12 6.05 2.01
CA ASP A 259 -29.58 4.76 1.45
C ASP A 259 -28.77 3.53 1.90
N GLY A 260 -28.39 3.49 3.18
CA GLY A 260 -27.59 2.39 3.76
C GLY A 260 -26.10 2.41 3.39
N ARG A 261 -25.65 3.41 2.63
CA ARG A 261 -24.23 3.61 2.29
C ARG A 261 -23.59 4.64 3.21
N LYS A 262 -22.41 4.31 3.71
CA LYS A 262 -21.55 5.25 4.44
C LYS A 262 -20.82 6.13 3.42
N GLY A 263 -20.82 7.42 3.68
CA GLY A 263 -20.08 8.40 2.89
C GLY A 263 -19.38 9.42 3.77
N VAL A 264 -18.42 10.11 3.18
CA VAL A 264 -17.82 11.31 3.74
C VAL A 264 -18.06 12.48 2.80
N LYS A 265 -18.45 13.61 3.38
CA LYS A 265 -18.54 14.87 2.66
C LYS A 265 -17.47 15.79 3.20
N SER A 266 -16.57 16.21 2.31
CA SER A 266 -15.59 17.23 2.63
C SER A 266 -16.29 18.54 3.00
N THR A 267 -15.93 19.13 4.13
CA THR A 267 -16.45 20.43 4.53
C THR A 267 -15.79 21.59 3.78
N VAL A 268 -14.67 21.34 3.10
CA VAL A 268 -13.83 22.38 2.47
C VAL A 268 -14.15 22.55 0.99
N ASN A 269 -14.16 21.45 0.23
CA ASN A 269 -14.35 21.48 -1.23
C ASN A 269 -15.68 20.84 -1.67
N GLN A 270 -16.57 20.51 -0.73
CA GLN A 270 -17.88 19.88 -0.98
C GLN A 270 -17.83 18.56 -1.77
N VAL A 271 -16.65 17.96 -1.91
CA VAL A 271 -16.48 16.65 -2.55
C VAL A 271 -17.13 15.60 -1.66
N GLU A 272 -18.06 14.86 -2.25
CA GLU A 272 -18.72 13.71 -1.63
C GLU A 272 -18.04 12.43 -2.11
N ILE A 273 -17.66 11.58 -1.16
CA ILE A 273 -17.03 10.29 -1.42
C ILE A 273 -17.86 9.25 -0.69
N PHE A 274 -18.40 8.29 -1.45
CA PHE A 274 -19.03 7.11 -0.89
C PHE A 274 -17.98 6.03 -0.64
N PHE A 275 -18.21 5.18 0.36
CA PHE A 275 -17.36 4.02 0.65
C PHE A 275 -18.14 2.74 0.36
N ASP A 276 -18.26 2.46 -0.93
CA ASP A 276 -18.66 1.16 -1.44
C ASP A 276 -17.43 0.37 -1.92
N ASP A 277 -17.65 -0.87 -2.34
CA ASP A 277 -16.57 -1.76 -2.79
C ASP A 277 -15.77 -1.15 -3.95
N ASP A 278 -16.46 -0.56 -4.92
CA ASP A 278 -15.87 -0.01 -6.15
C ASP A 278 -15.04 1.24 -5.87
N SER A 279 -15.57 2.18 -5.09
CA SER A 279 -14.85 3.40 -4.69
C SER A 279 -13.61 3.08 -3.86
N CYS A 280 -13.71 2.17 -2.88
CA CYS A 280 -12.56 1.78 -2.06
C CYS A 280 -11.50 1.03 -2.89
N LYS A 281 -11.93 0.15 -3.80
CA LYS A 281 -11.05 -0.53 -4.77
C LYS A 281 -10.34 0.50 -5.65
N LYS A 282 -11.07 1.48 -6.18
CA LYS A 282 -10.51 2.56 -7.01
C LYS A 282 -9.45 3.35 -6.24
N ILE A 283 -9.75 3.82 -5.03
CA ILE A 283 -8.81 4.57 -4.19
C ILE A 283 -7.50 3.81 -4.01
N ARG A 284 -7.57 2.51 -3.66
CA ARG A 284 -6.36 1.69 -3.46
C ARG A 284 -5.58 1.50 -4.76
N LYS A 285 -6.26 1.24 -5.88
CA LYS A 285 -5.63 1.11 -7.21
C LYS A 285 -4.96 2.41 -7.65
N ASP A 286 -5.60 3.55 -7.43
CA ASP A 286 -5.06 4.87 -7.76
C ASP A 286 -3.77 5.13 -6.97
N ILE A 287 -3.80 4.92 -5.64
CA ILE A 287 -2.62 5.05 -4.77
C ILE A 287 -1.48 4.15 -5.26
N SER A 288 -1.77 2.87 -5.53
CA SER A 288 -0.77 1.93 -6.03
C SER A 288 -0.20 2.36 -7.38
N ASN A 289 -1.04 2.86 -8.30
CA ASN A 289 -0.61 3.32 -9.62
C ASN A 289 0.33 4.53 -9.52
N HIS A 290 -0.04 5.52 -8.68
CA HIS A 290 0.80 6.70 -8.45
C HIS A 290 2.11 6.35 -7.73
N ARG A 291 2.10 5.40 -6.78
CA ARG A 291 3.32 4.88 -6.14
C ARG A 291 4.29 4.32 -7.17
N SER A 292 3.84 3.36 -7.99
CA SER A 292 4.66 2.75 -9.05
C SER A 292 5.15 3.79 -10.06
N ASN A 293 4.31 4.77 -10.41
CA ASN A 293 4.70 5.83 -11.32
C ASN A 293 5.82 6.71 -10.75
N LEU A 294 5.75 7.08 -9.46
CA LEU A 294 6.81 7.86 -8.79
C LEU A 294 8.11 7.05 -8.67
N GLU A 295 8.02 5.75 -8.38
CA GLU A 295 9.17 4.84 -8.37
C GLU A 295 9.84 4.73 -9.74
N GLU A 296 9.06 4.61 -10.81
CA GLU A 296 9.58 4.60 -12.18
C GLU A 296 10.29 5.91 -12.53
N ILE A 297 9.70 7.07 -12.19
CA ILE A 297 10.34 8.37 -12.42
C ILE A 297 11.65 8.45 -11.64
N HIS A 298 11.67 8.03 -10.37
CA HIS A 298 12.86 8.02 -9.53
C HIS A 298 14.00 7.20 -10.14
N LEU A 299 13.71 5.97 -10.59
CA LEU A 299 14.69 5.12 -11.28
C LEU A 299 15.21 5.75 -12.56
N LYS A 300 14.32 6.35 -13.37
CA LYS A 300 14.72 7.07 -14.59
C LYS A 300 15.65 8.24 -14.27
N VAL A 301 15.32 9.05 -13.27
CA VAL A 301 16.12 10.22 -12.86
C VAL A 301 17.50 9.81 -12.38
N GLN A 302 17.60 8.78 -11.54
CA GLN A 302 18.90 8.25 -11.09
C GLN A 302 19.75 7.69 -12.24
N GLY A 303 19.11 7.17 -13.29
CA GLY A 303 19.78 6.70 -14.50
C GLY A 303 20.28 7.84 -15.40
N LEU A 304 19.78 9.06 -15.25
CA LEU A 304 20.21 10.22 -16.03
C LEU A 304 21.51 10.78 -15.43
N LYS A 305 22.62 10.60 -16.14
CA LYS A 305 23.84 11.39 -15.92
C LYS A 305 23.78 12.60 -16.87
N LEU A 306 23.48 13.77 -16.34
CA LEU A 306 23.22 15.01 -17.07
C LEU A 306 24.16 16.16 -16.69
#